data_AF-A0A939YY84-F1
#
_entry.id   AF-A0A939YY84-F1
#
_cell.length_a   1.000
_cell.length_b   1.000
_cell.length_c   1.000
_cell.angle_alpha   90.00
_cell.angle_beta   90.00
_cell.angle_gamma   90.00
#
_symmetry.space_group_name_H-M   'P 1'
#
loop_
_entity.id
_entity.type
_entity.pdbx_description
1 polymer ?
#
loop_
_entity_poly.entity_id
_entity_poly.type
_entity_poly.pdbx_seq_one_letter_code
_entity_poly.pdbx_strand_id
1 'polypeptide(L)' 'MTAENSSSWDSLSYEEKNRALYERQKRMLEAFLERGAISKAQFEKSLRDLTEKMGIRENGKTRFAEEVQE' A
#
# COMPACT_ATOMS: atom_id res chain seq x y z
N MET A 1 23.23 -18.31 2.44
CA MET A 1 23.32 -16.84 2.53
C MET A 1 21.93 -16.28 2.78
N THR A 2 21.41 -16.27 4.01
CA THR A 2 20.03 -15.79 4.27
C THR A 2 19.85 -15.39 5.74
N ALA A 3 20.28 -14.18 6.12
CA ALA A 3 19.93 -13.60 7.43
C ALA A 3 20.04 -12.06 7.49
N GLU A 4 19.98 -11.34 6.36
CA GLU A 4 20.30 -9.89 6.36
C GLU A 4 19.09 -8.97 6.15
N ASN A 5 17.86 -9.47 6.15
CA ASN A 5 16.70 -8.64 5.79
C ASN A 5 15.89 -8.10 6.99
N SER A 6 16.23 -8.49 8.22
CA SER A 6 15.53 -8.00 9.43
C SER A 6 16.21 -6.79 10.05
N SER A 7 17.55 -6.74 10.04
CA SER A 7 18.32 -5.64 10.63
C SER A 7 18.10 -4.31 9.90
N SER A 8 17.84 -4.38 8.59
CA SER A 8 17.54 -3.18 7.80
C SER A 8 16.15 -2.65 8.15
N TRP A 9 15.13 -3.51 8.36
CA TRP A 9 13.79 -3.04 8.67
C TRP A 9 13.76 -2.20 9.94
N ASP A 10 14.29 -2.70 11.07
CA ASP A 10 14.29 -1.94 12.33
C ASP A 10 15.03 -0.61 12.23
N SER A 11 16.08 -0.54 11.41
CA SER A 11 16.91 0.65 11.18
C SER A 11 16.27 1.70 10.26
N LEU A 12 15.23 1.34 9.48
CA LEU A 12 14.56 2.27 8.58
C LEU A 12 13.65 3.24 9.34
N SER A 13 13.61 4.48 8.86
CA SER A 13 12.65 5.48 9.32
C SER A 13 11.21 5.02 9.05
N TYR A 14 10.25 5.60 9.76
CA TYR A 14 8.83 5.33 9.54
C TYR A 14 8.44 5.52 8.07
N GLU A 15 8.92 6.58 7.42
CA GLU A 15 8.65 6.84 6.00
C GLU A 15 9.23 5.77 5.08
N GLU A 16 10.43 5.29 5.37
CA GLU A 16 11.10 4.27 4.56
C GLU A 16 10.45 2.89 4.74
N LYS A 17 10.08 2.53 5.98
CA LYS A 17 9.28 1.34 6.27
C LYS A 17 7.95 1.38 5.51
N ASN A 18 7.31 2.53 5.52
CA ASN A 18 6.01 2.73 4.88
C ASN A 18 6.12 2.63 3.36
N ARG A 19 7.18 3.21 2.75
CA ARG A 19 7.48 3.05 1.32
C ARG A 19 7.78 1.60 0.94
N ALA A 20 8.60 0.90 1.72
CA ALA A 20 8.93 -0.50 1.48
C ALA A 20 7.69 -1.40 1.62
N LEU A 21 6.80 -1.11 2.58
CA LEU A 21 5.53 -1.81 2.75
C LEU A 21 4.59 -1.52 1.57
N TYR A 22 4.52 -0.28 1.10
CA TYR A 22 3.72 0.11 -0.06
C TYR A 22 4.11 -0.67 -1.31
N GLU A 23 5.41 -0.71 -1.63
CA GLU A 23 5.92 -1.48 -2.78
C GLU A 23 5.57 -2.97 -2.67
N ARG A 24 5.66 -3.53 -1.46
CA ARG A 24 5.34 -4.95 -1.23
C ARG A 24 3.85 -5.24 -1.42
N GLN A 25 2.97 -4.35 -0.95
CA GLN A 25 1.53 -4.49 -1.13
C GLN A 25 1.10 -4.24 -2.58
N LYS A 26 1.72 -3.27 -3.27
CA LYS A 26 1.49 -3.04 -4.70
C LYS A 26 1.82 -4.29 -5.53
N ARG A 27 2.98 -4.90 -5.31
CA ARG A 27 3.35 -6.16 -5.99
C ARG A 27 2.37 -7.30 -5.73
N MET A 28 1.80 -7.36 -4.53
CA MET A 28 0.77 -8.36 -4.21
C MET A 28 -0.52 -8.11 -4.99
N LEU A 29 -0.96 -6.85 -5.09
CA LEU A 29 -2.11 -6.47 -5.91
C LEU A 29 -1.86 -6.76 -7.40
N GLU A 30 -0.66 -6.50 -7.91
CA GLU A 30 -0.25 -6.84 -9.27
C GLU A 30 -0.33 -8.36 -9.50
N ALA A 31 0.19 -9.17 -8.58
CA ALA A 31 0.12 -10.62 -8.67
C ALA A 31 -1.33 -11.16 -8.63
N PHE A 32 -2.23 -10.51 -7.87
CA PHE A 32 -3.65 -10.87 -7.89
C PHE A 32 -4.32 -10.50 -9.22
N LEU A 33 -3.94 -9.39 -9.83
CA LEU A 33 -4.43 -8.99 -11.14
C LEU A 33 -3.94 -9.95 -12.23
N GLU A 34 -2.66 -10.32 -12.20
CA GLU A 34 -2.07 -11.29 -13.14
C GLU A 34 -2.73 -12.67 -13.04
N ARG A 35 -3.11 -13.08 -11.84
CA ARG A 35 -3.82 -14.35 -11.60
C ARG A 35 -5.32 -14.27 -11.90
N GLY A 36 -5.84 -13.08 -12.24
CA GLY A 36 -7.27 -12.86 -12.43
C GLY A 36 -8.10 -12.94 -11.15
N ALA A 37 -7.47 -12.90 -9.97
CA ALA A 37 -8.15 -12.92 -8.68
C ALA A 37 -8.85 -11.58 -8.36
N ILE A 38 -8.37 -10.49 -8.95
CA ILE A 38 -9.01 -9.17 -8.93
C ILE A 38 -9.10 -8.61 -10.36
N SER A 39 -10.13 -7.79 -10.61
CA SER A 39 -10.26 -7.03 -11.85
C SER A 39 -9.40 -5.77 -11.83
N LYS A 40 -9.10 -5.19 -13.01
CA LYS A 40 -8.32 -3.95 -13.12
C LYS A 40 -8.94 -2.79 -12.32
N ALA A 41 -10.26 -2.68 -12.33
CA ALA A 41 -10.98 -1.66 -11.53
C ALA A 41 -10.83 -1.88 -10.02
N GLN A 42 -10.80 -3.15 -9.56
CA GLN A 42 -10.52 -3.46 -8.16
C GLN A 42 -9.07 -3.18 -7.79
N PHE A 43 -8.12 -3.49 -8.68
CA PHE A 43 -6.71 -3.13 -8.52
C PHE A 43 -6.55 -1.61 -8.33
N GLU A 44 -7.13 -0.79 -9.20
CA GLU A 44 -7.05 0.68 -9.12
C GLU A 44 -7.71 1.22 -7.84
N LYS A 45 -8.88 0.69 -7.45
CA LYS A 45 -9.54 1.07 -6.19
C LYS A 45 -8.67 0.72 -4.99
N SER A 46 -8.19 -0.52 -4.90
CA SER A 46 -7.35 -0.98 -3.79
C SER A 46 -6.02 -0.24 -3.74
N LEU A 47 -5.42 0.12 -4.88
CA LEU A 47 -4.19 0.90 -4.92
C LEU A 47 -4.41 2.33 -4.41
N ARG A 48 -5.53 2.95 -4.78
CA ARG A 48 -5.90 4.28 -4.27
C ARG A 48 -6.12 4.25 -2.75
N ASP A 49 -6.89 3.27 -2.26
CA ASP A 49 -7.16 3.10 -0.83
C ASP A 49 -5.87 2.81 -0.04
N LEU A 50 -4.98 2.00 -0.61
CA LEU A 50 -3.66 1.72 -0.03
C LEU A 50 -2.80 2.99 0.06
N THR A 51 -2.73 3.76 -1.02
CA THR A 51 -1.97 5.02 -1.06
C THR A 51 -2.49 6.01 0.00
N GLU A 52 -3.81 6.11 0.15
CA GLU A 52 -4.46 6.97 1.14
C GLU A 52 -4.19 6.52 2.58
N LYS A 53 -4.34 5.22 2.88
CA LYS A 53 -4.07 4.65 4.22
C LYS A 53 -2.62 4.79 4.64
N MET A 54 -1.69 4.65 3.71
CA MET A 54 -0.27 4.80 3.97
C MET A 54 0.11 6.27 4.12
N GLY A 55 -0.82 7.22 3.92
CA GLY A 55 -0.52 8.64 4.07
C GLY A 55 0.55 9.13 3.10
N ILE A 56 0.82 8.39 2.01
CA ILE A 56 1.68 8.80 0.91
C ILE A 56 0.86 9.81 0.10
N ARG A 57 0.73 11.02 0.67
CA ARG A 57 -0.04 12.11 0.08
C ARG A 57 0.86 12.85 -0.89
N GLU A 58 0.65 12.70 -2.19
CA GLU A 58 1.30 13.58 -3.17
C GLU A 58 0.82 15.04 -3.05
N ASN A 59 -0.24 15.34 -2.30
CA ASN A 59 -0.56 16.68 -1.82
C ASN A 59 -1.66 16.62 -0.76
N GLY A 60 -1.46 17.31 0.36
CA GLY A 60 -2.22 17.14 1.60
C GLY A 60 -3.70 17.59 1.58
N LYS A 61 -4.61 16.76 1.07
CA LYS A 61 -6.04 16.82 1.42
C LYS A 61 -6.64 15.42 1.48
N THR A 62 -6.98 14.97 2.67
CA THR A 62 -7.90 13.84 2.87
C THR A 62 -9.10 14.39 3.62
N ARG A 63 -10.24 14.48 2.92
CA ARG A 63 -11.54 14.77 3.53
C ARG A 63 -12.55 13.82 2.92
N PHE A 64 -12.59 12.61 3.45
CA PHE A 64 -13.78 11.76 3.41
C PHE A 64 -13.85 11.02 4.75
N ALA A 65 -14.08 11.80 5.81
CA ALA A 65 -14.99 11.32 6.83
C ALA A 65 -16.40 11.38 6.23
N GLU A 66 -17.20 10.38 6.56
CA GLU A 66 -18.64 10.28 6.29
C GLU A 66 -19.03 9.68 4.93
N GLU A 67 -19.07 8.36 4.89
CA GLU A 67 -20.27 7.66 4.43
C GLU A 67 -20.34 6.31 5.18
N VAL A 68 -20.95 6.37 6.37
CA VAL A 68 -21.56 5.21 7.00
C VAL A 68 -22.96 5.66 7.43
N GLN A 69 -23.95 4.91 6.94
CA GLN A 69 -25.30 4.64 7.49
C GLN A 69 -26.48 5.00 6.57
N GLU A 70 -26.97 3.89 6.00
CA GLU A 70 -28.37 3.42 5.77
C GLU A 70 -29.32 4.18 4.85
#